data_AF-A0A838KRY8-F1
#
_entry.id   AF-A0A838KRY8-F1
#
_cell.length_a   1.000
_cell.length_b   1.000
_cell.length_c   1.000
_cell.angle_alpha   90.00
_cell.angle_beta   90.00
_cell.angle_gamma   90.00
#
_symmetry.space_group_name_H-M   'P 1'
#
loop_
_entity.id
_entity.type
_entity.pdbx_description
1 polymer ?
#
loop_
_entity_poly.entity_id
_entity_poly.type
_entity_poly.pdbx_seq_one_letter_code
_entity_poly.pdbx_strand_id
1 'polypeptide(L)'
;MRNGYRRKSDYEVSLTDPDASLMQHKRGASRMGYHAHYVVDGGKARIILSALVTPADVTENQPMLDLLWRTVFRWRARVRRVTGDAKYGTKEIIAAVEKASIRAYLSMADFEGRSPYYGSSRFHYDAERDLYRCPQGEPLRLYTHSYTERLSRYRADPESCNACPLKPECTPGE
;
A
#
# COMPACT_ATOMS: atom_id res chain seq x y z
N MET A 1 -10.99 -17.96 18.00
CA MET A 1 -9.71 -17.83 17.26
C MET A 1 -10.06 -17.61 15.79
N ARG A 2 -9.89 -16.39 15.25
CA ARG A 2 -10.12 -16.14 13.82
C ARG A 2 -9.01 -16.85 13.05
N ASN A 3 -9.37 -17.73 12.11
CA ASN A 3 -8.45 -18.39 11.18
C ASN A 3 -7.54 -17.33 10.56
N GLY A 4 -6.29 -17.26 11.03
CA GLY A 4 -5.27 -16.41 10.42
C GLY A 4 -5.05 -16.86 8.99
N TYR A 5 -4.99 -15.92 8.06
CA TYR A 5 -4.62 -16.22 6.68
C TYR A 5 -3.26 -16.91 6.68
N ARG A 6 -3.25 -18.18 6.27
CA ARG A 6 -2.05 -19.01 6.18
C ARG A 6 -1.63 -19.05 4.72
N ARG A 7 -0.38 -18.73 4.42
CA ARG A 7 0.07 -18.63 3.02
C ARG A 7 0.20 -20.04 2.47
N LYS A 8 -0.12 -20.22 1.18
CA LYS A 8 0.07 -21.53 0.51
C LYS A 8 1.54 -21.99 0.56
N SER A 9 2.47 -21.06 0.50
CA SER A 9 3.90 -21.31 0.64
C SER A 9 4.32 -21.85 2.01
N ASP A 10 3.48 -21.71 3.05
CA ASP A 10 3.79 -22.26 4.38
C ASP A 10 3.66 -23.80 4.43
N TYR A 11 3.08 -24.43 3.40
CA TYR A 11 2.83 -25.88 3.37
C TYR A 11 3.01 -26.53 1.99
N GLU A 12 3.20 -25.75 0.92
CA GLU A 12 3.62 -26.25 -0.39
C GLU A 12 5.05 -25.80 -0.69
N VAL A 13 5.98 -26.75 -0.82
CA VAL A 13 7.38 -26.49 -1.17
C VAL A 13 7.74 -27.19 -2.48
N SER A 14 8.57 -26.56 -3.29
CA SER A 14 9.12 -27.17 -4.49
C SER A 14 10.14 -28.25 -4.10
N LEU A 15 10.01 -29.45 -4.67
CA LEU A 15 10.91 -30.56 -4.40
C LEU A 15 12.28 -30.42 -5.11
N THR A 16 12.36 -29.57 -6.15
CA THR A 16 13.59 -29.38 -6.93
C THR A 16 14.31 -28.07 -6.61
N ASP A 17 13.59 -27.08 -6.09
CA ASP A 17 14.14 -25.76 -5.73
C ASP A 17 13.39 -25.19 -4.50
N PRO A 18 13.84 -25.49 -3.27
CA PRO A 18 13.13 -25.12 -2.04
C PRO A 18 12.95 -23.63 -1.80
N ASP A 19 13.75 -22.77 -2.47
CA ASP A 19 13.65 -21.32 -2.35
C ASP A 19 12.54 -20.72 -3.24
N ALA A 20 12.02 -21.50 -4.20
CA ALA A 20 10.93 -21.08 -5.06
C ALA A 20 9.58 -21.21 -4.34
N SER A 21 8.75 -20.18 -4.44
CA SER A 21 7.42 -20.17 -3.81
C SER A 21 6.29 -19.95 -4.81
N LEU A 22 5.07 -20.25 -4.36
CA LEU A 22 3.92 -20.37 -5.24
C LEU A 22 3.43 -18.99 -5.73
N MET A 23 3.55 -18.77 -7.04
CA MET A 23 3.07 -17.57 -7.74
C MET A 23 1.72 -17.82 -8.39
N GLN A 24 0.74 -16.96 -8.11
CA GLN A 24 -0.55 -16.96 -8.81
C GLN A 24 -0.38 -16.38 -10.22
N HIS A 25 -0.74 -17.16 -11.24
CA HIS A 25 -0.67 -16.73 -12.64
C HIS A 25 -2.05 -16.30 -13.14
N LYS A 26 -2.17 -15.11 -13.77
CA LYS A 26 -3.46 -14.50 -14.16
C LYS A 26 -4.33 -15.34 -15.12
N ARG A 27 -3.77 -16.37 -15.77
CA ARG A 27 -4.44 -17.18 -16.80
C ARG A 27 -4.14 -18.69 -16.70
N GLY A 28 -3.86 -19.23 -15.51
CA GLY A 28 -3.59 -20.66 -15.40
C GLY A 28 -3.27 -21.15 -14.00
N ALA A 29 -2.77 -22.39 -13.92
CA ALA A 29 -2.31 -22.99 -12.68
C ALA A 29 -1.19 -22.16 -12.04
N SER A 30 -1.20 -22.10 -10.71
CA SER A 30 -0.11 -21.51 -9.93
C SER A 30 1.21 -22.23 -10.22
N ARG A 31 2.32 -21.50 -10.25
CA ARG A 31 3.65 -22.04 -10.54
C ARG A 31 4.64 -21.61 -9.46
N MET A 32 5.60 -22.47 -9.15
CA MET A 32 6.71 -22.10 -8.28
C MET A 32 7.64 -21.13 -9.00
N GLY A 33 8.09 -20.07 -8.34
CA GLY A 33 9.00 -19.12 -8.93
C GLY A 33 9.41 -17.98 -8.01
N TYR A 34 9.91 -16.92 -8.64
CA TYR A 34 10.53 -15.78 -7.98
C TYR A 34 10.03 -14.46 -8.57
N HIS A 35 10.17 -13.39 -7.80
CA HIS A 35 10.12 -12.04 -8.29
C HIS A 35 11.53 -11.49 -8.47
N ALA A 36 11.77 -10.85 -9.61
CA ALA A 36 12.97 -10.08 -9.87
C ALA A 36 12.65 -8.58 -9.76
N HIS A 37 13.32 -7.91 -8.84
CA HIS A 37 13.16 -6.50 -8.55
C HIS A 37 14.40 -5.75 -9.06
N TYR A 38 14.19 -4.74 -9.89
CA TYR A 38 15.27 -3.92 -10.43
C TYR A 38 15.09 -2.46 -10.03
N VAL A 39 16.19 -1.81 -9.66
CA VAL A 39 16.28 -0.35 -9.61
C VAL A 39 17.02 0.10 -10.84
N VAL A 40 16.36 0.90 -11.66
CA VAL A 40 16.88 1.39 -12.93
C VAL A 40 17.01 2.90 -12.84
N ASP A 41 18.10 3.45 -13.39
CA ASP A 41 18.25 4.89 -13.48
C ASP A 41 17.18 5.53 -14.39
N GLY A 42 16.92 6.82 -14.18
CA GLY A 42 15.99 7.59 -15.01
C GLY A 42 16.60 8.10 -16.32
N GLY A 43 17.87 7.76 -16.61
CA GLY A 43 18.60 8.21 -17.78
C GLY A 43 18.14 7.52 -19.07
N LYS A 44 18.60 8.01 -20.22
CA LYS A 44 18.31 7.40 -21.53
C LYS A 44 18.88 5.99 -21.67
N ALA A 45 19.98 5.70 -20.98
CA ALA A 45 20.67 4.42 -21.03
C ALA A 45 20.01 3.31 -20.19
N ARG A 46 19.10 3.67 -19.25
CA ARG A 46 18.35 2.70 -18.43
C ARG A 46 19.26 1.70 -17.72
N ILE A 47 20.27 2.21 -17.03
CA ILE A 47 21.27 1.44 -16.30
C ILE A 47 20.61 0.80 -15.08
N ILE A 48 20.77 -0.51 -14.93
CA ILE A 48 20.36 -1.23 -13.73
C ILE A 48 21.37 -0.92 -12.61
N LEU A 49 20.89 -0.25 -11.55
CA LEU A 49 21.69 0.15 -10.39
C LEU A 49 21.65 -0.88 -9.26
N SER A 50 20.57 -1.67 -9.19
CA SER A 50 20.41 -2.74 -8.20
C SER A 50 19.46 -3.81 -8.72
N ALA A 51 19.69 -5.06 -8.32
CA ALA A 51 18.82 -6.19 -8.56
C ALA A 51 18.63 -6.98 -7.26
N LEU A 52 17.42 -7.45 -7.01
CA LEU A 52 17.08 -8.35 -5.92
C LEU A 52 16.11 -9.40 -6.43
N VAL A 53 16.41 -10.67 -6.15
CA VAL A 53 15.48 -11.78 -6.40
C VAL A 53 14.88 -12.19 -5.07
N THR A 54 13.56 -12.34 -5.02
CA THR A 54 12.85 -12.86 -3.85
C THR A 54 11.96 -14.01 -4.25
N PRO A 55 11.64 -14.93 -3.33
CA PRO A 55 10.55 -15.88 -3.52
C PRO A 55 9.26 -15.16 -3.92
N ALA A 56 8.41 -15.78 -4.75
CA ALA A 56 7.20 -15.16 -5.30
C ALA A 56 6.07 -14.88 -4.27
N ASP A 57 6.21 -15.37 -3.04
CA ASP A 57 5.31 -15.08 -1.93
C ASP A 57 5.73 -13.84 -1.12
N VAL A 58 6.90 -13.27 -1.40
CA VAL A 58 7.28 -11.93 -0.97
C VAL A 58 6.52 -10.92 -1.83
N THR A 59 5.63 -10.14 -1.22
CA THR A 59 4.84 -9.15 -1.97
C THR A 59 5.75 -8.08 -2.56
N GLU A 60 5.51 -7.69 -3.82
CA GLU A 60 6.47 -6.88 -4.57
C GLU A 60 6.74 -5.50 -3.95
N ASN A 61 5.81 -4.93 -3.20
CA ASN A 61 5.99 -3.68 -2.49
C ASN A 61 6.99 -3.76 -1.31
N GLN A 62 7.15 -4.94 -0.68
CA GLN A 62 7.98 -5.10 0.51
C GLN A 62 9.44 -4.68 0.29
N PRO A 63 10.16 -5.13 -0.76
CA PRO A 63 11.56 -4.76 -0.97
C PRO A 63 11.78 -3.33 -1.48
N MET A 64 10.73 -2.57 -1.80
CA MET A 64 10.84 -1.28 -2.49
C MET A 64 11.75 -0.28 -1.77
N LEU A 65 11.46 0.00 -0.50
CA LEU A 65 12.18 1.03 0.27
C LEU A 65 13.62 0.61 0.52
N ASP A 66 13.85 -0.67 0.83
CA ASP A 66 15.19 -1.20 1.03
C ASP A 66 16.02 -1.09 -0.26
N LEU A 67 15.44 -1.42 -1.41
CA LEU A 67 16.09 -1.27 -2.70
C LEU A 67 16.43 0.20 -3.01
N LEU A 68 15.48 1.12 -2.77
CA LEU A 68 15.71 2.55 -2.95
C LEU A 68 16.86 3.03 -2.08
N TRP A 69 16.81 2.78 -0.77
CA TRP A 69 17.81 3.30 0.17
C TRP A 69 19.18 2.64 0.00
N ARG A 70 19.23 1.33 -0.27
CA ARG A 70 20.50 0.65 -0.61
C ARG A 70 21.11 1.22 -1.88
N THR A 71 20.31 1.50 -2.90
CA THR A 71 20.80 2.11 -4.16
C THR A 71 21.34 3.51 -3.91
N VAL A 72 20.59 4.36 -3.20
CA VAL A 72 21.01 5.72 -2.82
C VAL A 72 22.32 5.69 -2.02
N PHE A 73 22.40 4.80 -1.02
CA PHE A 73 23.59 4.65 -0.19
C PHE A 73 24.80 4.18 -0.99
N ARG A 74 24.66 3.10 -1.76
CA ARG A 74 25.75 2.48 -2.52
C ARG A 74 26.34 3.42 -3.57
N TRP A 75 25.48 4.12 -4.31
CA TRP A 75 25.89 4.94 -5.44
C TRP A 75 26.01 6.43 -5.11
N ARG A 76 25.68 6.83 -3.88
CA ARG A 76 25.58 8.24 -3.46
C ARG A 76 24.67 9.05 -4.39
N ALA A 77 23.64 8.40 -4.93
CA ALA A 77 22.78 8.97 -5.95
C ALA A 77 21.86 10.04 -5.36
N ARG A 78 21.81 11.23 -5.99
CA ARG A 78 20.85 12.27 -5.64
C ARG A 78 19.53 12.03 -6.35
N VAL A 79 18.66 11.25 -5.73
CA VAL A 79 17.33 10.94 -6.26
C VAL A 79 16.37 12.10 -6.00
N ARG A 80 15.68 12.56 -7.05
CA ARG A 80 14.64 13.61 -6.93
C ARG A 80 13.23 13.07 -7.15
N ARG A 81 13.12 11.98 -7.89
CA ARG A 81 11.86 11.38 -8.34
C ARG A 81 12.01 9.87 -8.36
N VAL A 82 10.97 9.15 -7.97
CA VAL A 82 10.87 7.70 -8.09
C VAL A 82 9.62 7.36 -8.87
N THR A 83 9.71 6.37 -9.76
CA THR A 83 8.58 5.78 -10.47
C THR A 83 8.72 4.26 -10.43
N GLY A 84 7.61 3.55 -10.63
CA GLY A 84 7.59 2.10 -10.54
C GLY A 84 6.24 1.53 -10.93
N ASP A 85 6.18 0.20 -11.04
CA ASP A 85 4.95 -0.54 -11.29
C ASP A 85 3.91 -0.29 -10.18
N ALA A 86 2.63 -0.40 -10.53
CA ALA A 86 1.51 -0.18 -9.60
C ALA A 86 1.56 -1.08 -8.36
N LYS A 87 2.16 -2.27 -8.46
CA LYS A 87 2.32 -3.17 -7.31
C LYS A 87 3.26 -2.64 -6.23
N TYR A 88 4.14 -1.68 -6.54
CA TYR A 88 5.00 -1.04 -5.56
C TYR A 88 4.35 0.16 -4.86
N GLY A 89 3.19 0.64 -5.35
CA GLY A 89 2.55 1.83 -4.82
C GLY A 89 1.65 1.54 -3.63
N THR A 90 2.15 1.80 -2.42
CA THR A 90 1.33 1.89 -1.20
C THR A 90 1.45 3.24 -0.53
N LYS A 91 0.48 3.59 0.33
CA LYS A 91 0.47 4.84 1.08
C LYS A 91 1.73 4.97 1.94
N GLU A 92 2.17 3.88 2.57
CA GLU A 92 3.34 3.84 3.44
C GLU A 92 4.63 4.10 2.65
N ILE A 93 4.75 3.50 1.47
CA ILE A 93 5.90 3.69 0.58
C ILE A 93 5.94 5.13 0.07
N ILE A 94 4.82 5.64 -0.45
CA ILE A 94 4.74 7.00 -0.96
C ILE A 94 5.08 8.00 0.15
N ALA A 95 4.47 7.86 1.33
CA ALA A 95 4.76 8.72 2.48
C ALA A 95 6.24 8.68 2.90
N ALA A 96 6.86 7.49 2.93
CA ALA A 96 8.28 7.36 3.26
C ALA A 96 9.20 8.03 2.23
N VAL A 97 8.90 7.89 0.93
CA VAL A 97 9.64 8.51 -0.17
C VAL A 97 9.49 10.04 -0.13
N GLU A 98 8.26 10.54 0.05
CA GLU A 98 7.99 11.98 0.09
C GLU A 98 8.55 12.65 1.36
N LYS A 99 8.53 11.96 2.51
CA LYS A 99 9.20 12.42 3.74
C LYS A 99 10.70 12.65 3.54
N ALA A 100 11.32 11.90 2.63
CA ALA A 100 12.72 12.08 2.25
C ALA A 100 12.92 13.18 1.18
N SER A 101 11.91 14.00 0.90
CA SER A 101 11.92 15.04 -0.14
C SER A 101 12.15 14.49 -1.57
N ILE A 102 11.75 13.25 -1.81
CA ILE A 102 11.76 12.61 -3.13
C ILE A 102 10.32 12.55 -3.63
N ARG A 103 10.04 13.01 -4.85
CA ARG A 103 8.68 12.96 -5.40
C ARG A 103 8.34 11.56 -5.89
N ALA A 104 7.26 10.97 -5.37
CA ALA A 104 6.79 9.67 -5.80
C ALA A 104 5.82 9.76 -6.99
N TYR A 105 6.07 8.99 -8.04
CA TYR A 105 5.20 8.77 -9.20
C TYR A 105 4.84 7.28 -9.26
N LEU A 106 4.11 6.83 -8.24
CA LEU A 106 3.65 5.45 -8.08
C LEU A 106 2.13 5.42 -8.16
N SER A 107 1.58 4.49 -8.94
CA SER A 107 0.14 4.26 -8.95
C SER A 107 -0.25 3.50 -7.68
N MET A 108 -1.30 3.95 -7.00
CA MET A 108 -1.91 3.21 -5.90
C MET A 108 -3.09 2.40 -6.43
N ALA A 109 -3.32 1.23 -5.84
CA ALA A 109 -4.55 0.49 -6.10
C ALA A 109 -5.75 1.35 -5.68
N ASP A 110 -6.69 1.51 -6.61
CA ASP A 110 -7.96 2.14 -6.32
C ASP A 110 -8.89 1.13 -5.63
N PHE A 111 -9.37 1.51 -4.45
CA PHE A 111 -10.32 0.74 -3.66
C PHE A 111 -11.71 1.39 -3.64
N GLU A 112 -11.88 2.51 -4.34
CA GLU A 112 -13.18 3.15 -4.52
C GLU A 112 -14.18 2.16 -5.15
N GLY A 113 -15.43 2.17 -4.67
CA GLY A 113 -16.50 1.31 -5.19
C GLY A 113 -16.44 -0.17 -4.80
N ARG A 114 -15.45 -0.63 -4.01
CA ARG A 114 -15.47 -1.99 -3.43
C ARG A 114 -16.50 -2.17 -2.31
N SER A 115 -16.99 -1.05 -1.78
CA SER A 115 -18.02 -0.97 -0.77
C SER A 115 -19.24 -0.29 -1.38
N PRO A 116 -20.49 -0.66 -1.01
CA PRO A 116 -21.67 0.09 -1.39
C PRO A 116 -21.73 1.47 -0.74
N TYR A 117 -20.90 1.72 0.27
CA TYR A 117 -20.81 3.00 0.98
C TYR A 117 -19.84 3.98 0.30
N TYR A 118 -19.97 5.26 0.64
CA TYR A 118 -19.04 6.30 0.20
C TYR A 118 -17.57 5.91 0.46
N GLY A 119 -16.77 6.00 -0.60
CA GLY A 119 -15.33 5.77 -0.53
C GLY A 119 -14.57 6.96 0.04
N SER A 120 -13.26 6.76 0.23
CA SER A 120 -12.36 7.76 0.81
C SER A 120 -12.30 9.07 0.02
N SER A 121 -12.55 9.02 -1.30
CA SER A 121 -12.59 10.19 -2.19
C SER A 121 -13.63 11.23 -1.79
N ARG A 122 -14.68 10.82 -1.08
CA ARG A 122 -15.78 11.68 -0.60
C ARG A 122 -15.44 12.41 0.70
N PHE A 123 -14.31 12.09 1.34
CA PHE A 123 -13.86 12.70 2.58
C PHE A 123 -12.62 13.56 2.34
N HIS A 124 -12.56 14.73 2.98
CA HIS A 124 -11.42 15.64 2.85
C HIS A 124 -10.62 15.68 4.14
N TYR A 125 -9.30 15.49 4.06
CA TYR A 125 -8.42 15.59 5.22
C TYR A 125 -7.91 17.03 5.39
N ASP A 126 -8.15 17.62 6.55
CA ASP A 126 -7.65 18.91 6.99
C ASP A 126 -6.41 18.67 7.86
N ALA A 127 -5.24 18.81 7.24
CA ALA A 127 -3.96 18.52 7.89
C ALA A 127 -3.60 19.51 9.01
N GLU A 128 -4.09 20.76 8.95
CA GLU A 128 -3.82 21.76 10.00
C GLU A 128 -4.55 21.41 11.31
N ARG A 129 -5.75 20.82 11.18
CA ARG A 129 -6.62 20.49 12.32
C ARG A 129 -6.62 19.01 12.69
N ASP A 130 -5.88 18.20 11.94
CA ASP A 130 -5.82 16.74 12.07
C ASP A 130 -7.21 16.10 12.14
N LEU A 131 -8.06 16.38 11.14
CA LEU A 131 -9.41 15.84 11.06
C LEU A 131 -9.81 15.56 9.61
N TYR A 132 -10.78 14.68 9.43
CA TYR A 132 -11.49 14.55 8.16
C TYR A 132 -12.77 15.38 8.19
N ARG A 133 -13.26 15.75 7.01
CA ARG A 133 -14.60 16.31 6.82
C ARG A 133 -15.40 15.35 5.96
N CYS A 134 -16.61 15.03 6.40
CA CYS A 134 -17.53 14.19 5.63
C CYS A 134 -18.13 15.00 4.45
N PRO A 135 -18.88 14.34 3.54
CA PRO A 135 -19.60 15.03 2.46
C PRO A 135 -20.60 16.11 2.91
N GLN A 136 -21.12 16.02 4.14
CA GLN A 136 -21.98 17.03 4.76
C GLN A 136 -21.20 18.12 5.51
N GLY A 137 -19.87 18.07 5.51
CA GLY A 137 -19.01 19.06 6.15
C GLY A 137 -18.72 18.82 7.63
N GLU A 138 -19.35 17.82 8.25
CA GLU A 138 -19.12 17.46 9.65
C GLU A 138 -17.66 17.02 9.90
N PRO A 139 -17.01 17.50 10.96
CA PRO A 139 -15.65 17.11 11.29
C PRO A 139 -15.61 15.73 11.95
N LEU A 140 -14.81 14.83 11.37
CA LEU A 140 -14.42 13.55 11.97
C LEU A 140 -13.07 13.73 12.66
N ARG A 141 -13.08 13.67 14.00
CA ARG A 141 -11.86 13.79 14.80
C ARG A 141 -11.21 12.42 14.99
N LEU A 142 -9.90 12.42 15.19
CA LEU A 142 -9.16 11.23 15.56
C LEU A 142 -9.76 10.65 16.85
N TYR A 143 -10.18 9.40 16.78
CA TYR A 143 -10.78 8.67 17.89
C TYR A 143 -9.79 7.72 18.55
N THR A 144 -9.03 6.98 17.75
CA THR A 144 -8.06 6.01 18.27
C THR A 144 -7.03 5.61 17.23
N HIS A 145 -5.89 5.11 17.70
CA HIS A 145 -4.90 4.40 16.89
C HIS A 145 -4.95 2.91 17.21
N SER A 146 -5.19 2.10 16.18
CA SER A 146 -4.99 0.65 16.25
C SER A 146 -3.54 0.35 15.88
N TYR A 147 -2.70 0.11 16.88
CA TYR A 147 -1.28 -0.24 16.65
C TYR A 147 -1.12 -1.60 15.97
N THR A 148 -2.01 -2.54 16.27
CA THR A 148 -2.02 -3.89 15.69
C THR A 148 -2.40 -3.85 14.21
N GLU A 149 -3.41 -3.05 13.85
CA GLU A 149 -3.85 -2.88 12.45
C GLU A 149 -3.07 -1.79 11.71
N ARG A 150 -2.26 -0.99 12.43
CA ARG A 150 -1.58 0.21 11.93
C ARG A 150 -2.53 1.22 11.28
N LEU A 151 -3.70 1.40 11.89
CA LEU A 151 -4.77 2.27 11.39
C LEU A 151 -5.10 3.38 12.40
N SER A 152 -5.28 4.59 11.90
CA SER A 152 -5.90 5.70 12.65
C SER A 152 -7.38 5.75 12.32
N ARG A 153 -8.23 5.75 13.34
CA ARG A 153 -9.70 5.80 13.17
C ARG A 153 -10.20 7.19 13.49
N TYR A 154 -10.96 7.77 12.57
CA TYR A 154 -11.61 9.06 12.72
C TYR A 154 -13.13 8.86 12.76
N ARG A 155 -13.83 9.61 13.62
CA ARG A 155 -15.29 9.54 13.72
C ARG A 155 -15.90 10.94 13.90
N ALA A 156 -17.07 11.13 13.32
CA ALA A 156 -17.91 12.28 13.60
C ALA A 156 -18.54 12.14 14.99
N ASP A 157 -19.13 13.22 15.48
CA ASP A 157 -20.00 13.14 16.65
C ASP A 157 -21.15 12.14 16.38
N PRO A 158 -21.41 11.17 17.27
CA PRO A 158 -22.43 10.16 17.06
C PRO A 158 -23.84 10.74 16.87
N GLU A 159 -24.21 11.80 17.60
CA GLU A 159 -25.54 12.38 17.52
C GLU A 159 -25.76 13.03 16.15
N SER A 160 -24.79 13.84 15.70
CA SER A 160 -24.82 14.45 14.36
C SER A 160 -24.82 13.39 13.24
N CYS A 161 -23.96 12.37 13.36
CA CYS A 161 -23.86 11.31 12.36
C CYS A 161 -25.15 10.47 12.28
N ASN A 162 -25.76 10.15 13.43
CA ASN A 162 -27.00 9.37 13.50
C ASN A 162 -28.22 10.13 12.97
N ALA A 163 -28.24 11.47 13.10
CA ALA A 163 -29.28 12.32 12.54
C ALA A 163 -29.08 12.63 11.04
N CYS A 164 -27.95 12.25 10.45
CA CYS A 164 -27.61 12.58 9.07
C CYS A 164 -28.48 11.79 8.05
N PRO A 165 -29.17 12.47 7.13
CA PRO A 165 -30.02 11.81 6.13
C PRO A 165 -29.23 10.94 5.14
N LEU A 166 -27.93 11.22 4.94
CA LEU A 166 -27.06 10.46 4.04
C LEU A 166 -26.38 9.27 4.74
N LYS A 167 -26.64 9.02 6.02
CA LYS A 167 -26.03 7.90 6.78
C LYS A 167 -26.16 6.55 6.05
N PRO A 168 -27.31 6.18 5.45
CA PRO A 168 -27.47 4.89 4.76
C PRO A 168 -26.51 4.67 3.59
N GLU A 169 -26.10 5.75 2.91
CA GLU A 169 -25.12 5.71 1.81
C GLU A 169 -23.68 5.87 2.32
N CYS A 170 -23.49 6.42 3.52
CA CYS A 170 -22.18 6.77 4.05
C CYS A 170 -21.49 5.64 4.82
N THR A 171 -22.24 4.82 5.58
CA THR A 171 -21.68 3.81 6.49
C THR A 171 -22.73 2.75 6.86
N PRO A 172 -22.36 1.51 7.20
CA PRO A 172 -23.30 0.47 7.66
C PRO A 172 -24.07 0.82 8.95
N GLY A 173 -23.63 1.85 9.69
CA GLY A 173 -24.47 2.50 10.68
C GLY A 173 -24.43 1.95 12.11
N GLU A 174 -23.28 1.42 12.54
CA GLU A 174 -22.95 1.18 13.96
C GLU A 174 -22.35 2.41 14.65
#